data_AF-A0A938TA25-F1
#
_entry.id   AF-A0A938TA25-F1
#
_cell.length_a   1.000
_cell.length_b   1.000
_cell.length_c   1.000
_cell.angle_alpha   90.00
_cell.angle_beta   90.00
_cell.angle_gamma   90.00
#
_symmetry.space_group_name_H-M   'P 1'
#
loop_
_entity.id
_entity.type
_entity.pdbx_description
1 polymer ?
#
loop_
_entity_poly.entity_id
_entity_poly.type
_entity_poly.pdbx_seq_one_letter_code
_entity_poly.pdbx_strand_id
1 'polypeptide(L)'
;MALRFITAGESHGPCLTAVLEGVPAGLMITEDSLACDLSRRQTGSGTGPRLADGIENDRPRILGGVMNGRTTGAPIALQIVNRDHAHWQGRAVPAFTIPRPGHADLSAAIKYGFDDFRYALERASARETAARVAAGAVCRALLATFDIRVGGYVTAIGGVAAQLDDVSFEQRITRARAAATSCPDPRASEAINAAILQARQAGDTLGGVIEVVTLHCPPGLGSYATWEERLDSRLAAAVLGVPAMKGFEIGDAFANTARTGTTAQDAVHCEDGRIIRGSNRCGGIEGGISNGQPILIRAAMKPIPTTITPQTSVNLAANGAASATAYERSDTCPVPRAVVVLEAVICFVIARALLEKLGGDSLDEMRPRFEQLRSLTIASLRLSAEPKVFWPASP
;
A
#
# COMPACT_ATOMS: atom_id res chain seq x y z
N MET A 1 -18.45 7.76 12.08
CA MET A 1 -17.93 8.64 11.00
C MET A 1 -17.16 7.82 9.96
N ALA A 2 -17.06 8.25 8.69
CA ALA A 2 -16.30 7.51 7.68
C ALA A 2 -14.79 7.76 7.81
N LEU A 3 -13.98 6.69 7.79
CA LEU A 3 -12.52 6.80 7.85
C LEU A 3 -11.99 7.43 6.58
N ARG A 4 -11.27 8.55 6.72
CA ARG A 4 -10.57 9.23 5.62
C ARG A 4 -9.25 9.81 6.10
N PHE A 5 -8.32 9.99 5.18
CA PHE A 5 -7.13 10.78 5.46
C PHE A 5 -6.73 11.62 4.26
N ILE A 6 -5.98 12.67 4.56
CA ILE A 6 -5.28 13.49 3.57
C ILE A 6 -3.83 13.66 3.99
N THR A 7 -2.94 13.79 3.00
CA THR A 7 -1.53 14.09 3.22
C THR A 7 -1.17 15.43 2.59
N ALA A 8 -0.19 16.10 3.18
CA ALA A 8 0.37 17.35 2.68
C ALA A 8 1.89 17.36 2.84
N GLY A 9 2.56 18.22 2.07
CA GLY A 9 3.99 18.44 2.12
C GLY A 9 4.74 17.95 0.88
N GLU A 10 5.84 18.65 0.64
CA GLU A 10 6.77 18.50 -0.48
C GLU A 10 8.03 17.72 -0.06
N SER A 11 8.70 17.10 -1.03
CA SER A 11 9.91 16.30 -0.83
C SER A 11 11.04 17.06 -0.11
N HIS A 12 11.17 18.36 -0.41
CA HIS A 12 12.15 19.26 0.18
C HIS A 12 11.51 20.39 1.02
N GLY A 13 10.20 20.31 1.27
CA GLY A 13 9.50 21.18 2.23
C GLY A 13 9.89 20.89 3.69
N PRO A 14 9.43 21.70 4.66
CA PRO A 14 9.86 21.60 6.06
C PRO A 14 9.36 20.34 6.77
N CYS A 15 8.20 19.81 6.38
CA CYS A 15 7.64 18.59 6.94
C CYS A 15 6.59 17.99 5.99
N LEU A 16 6.23 16.75 6.29
CA LEU A 16 5.04 16.12 5.76
C LEU A 16 3.98 16.06 6.86
N THR A 17 2.71 16.12 6.47
CA THR A 17 1.57 16.03 7.39
C THR A 17 0.60 14.96 6.91
N ALA A 18 0.02 14.21 7.85
CA ALA A 18 -1.16 13.39 7.62
C ALA A 18 -2.27 13.78 8.61
N VAL A 19 -3.50 13.92 8.12
CA VAL A 19 -4.68 14.13 8.96
C VAL A 19 -5.65 12.99 8.72
N LEU A 20 -5.98 12.24 9.77
CA LEU A 20 -6.92 11.11 9.73
C LEU A 20 -8.17 11.48 10.52
N GLU A 21 -9.33 11.24 9.94
CA GLU A 21 -10.63 11.41 10.59
C GLU A 21 -11.39 10.09 10.58
N GLY A 22 -12.24 9.86 11.59
CA GLY A 22 -13.06 8.65 11.70
C GLY A 22 -12.37 7.48 12.38
N VAL A 23 -11.24 7.73 13.05
CA VAL A 23 -10.60 6.75 13.95
C VAL A 23 -11.39 6.73 15.27
N PRO A 24 -11.85 5.56 15.75
CA PRO A 24 -12.65 5.47 16.97
C PRO A 24 -11.85 5.90 18.21
N ALA A 25 -12.55 6.34 19.26
CA ALA A 25 -11.94 6.63 20.55
C ALA A 25 -11.44 5.35 21.26
N GLY A 26 -10.38 5.50 22.05
CA GLY A 26 -9.85 4.45 22.94
C GLY A 26 -8.70 3.62 22.37
N LEU A 27 -8.29 3.83 21.11
CA LEU A 27 -7.16 3.14 20.49
C LEU A 27 -5.84 3.62 21.11
N MET A 28 -5.04 2.67 21.59
CA MET A 28 -3.72 2.95 22.15
C MET A 28 -2.71 3.20 21.04
N ILE A 29 -2.16 4.42 20.97
CA ILE A 29 -1.08 4.77 20.03
C ILE A 29 -0.07 5.71 20.69
N THR A 30 1.20 5.50 20.35
CA THR A 30 2.32 6.39 20.70
C THR A 30 3.14 6.71 19.47
N GLU A 31 3.92 7.79 19.52
CA GLU A 31 4.84 8.16 18.44
C GLU A 31 5.82 7.00 18.13
N ASP A 32 6.31 6.31 19.15
CA ASP A 32 7.19 5.14 18.99
C ASP A 32 6.49 3.96 18.29
N SER A 33 5.23 3.67 18.65
CA SER A 33 4.48 2.60 17.97
C SER A 33 4.28 2.88 16.48
N LEU A 34 4.09 4.16 16.12
CA LEU A 34 3.91 4.59 14.73
C LEU A 34 5.25 4.67 13.98
N ALA A 35 6.36 4.95 14.68
CA ALA A 35 7.70 5.05 14.11
C ALA A 35 8.23 3.72 13.58
N CYS A 36 7.72 2.57 14.04
CA CYS A 36 8.14 1.25 13.57
C CYS A 36 7.99 1.09 12.04
N ASP A 37 6.83 1.43 11.49
CA ASP A 37 6.59 1.31 10.05
C ASP A 37 7.34 2.37 9.24
N LEU A 38 7.50 3.58 9.77
CA LEU A 38 8.34 4.61 9.15
C LEU A 38 9.81 4.19 9.10
N SER A 39 10.31 3.54 10.15
CA SER A 39 11.66 2.98 10.19
C SER A 39 11.84 1.89 9.14
N ARG A 40 10.88 0.95 9.02
CA ARG A 40 10.89 -0.08 7.98
C ARG A 40 10.89 0.51 6.57
N ARG A 41 10.13 1.59 6.33
CA ARG A 41 10.10 2.29 5.04
C ARG A 41 11.47 2.88 4.68
N GLN A 42 12.34 3.14 5.65
CA GLN A 42 13.65 3.77 5.44
C GLN A 42 14.77 2.77 5.15
N THR A 43 14.53 1.47 5.36
CA THR A 43 15.52 0.40 5.22
C THR A 43 15.21 -0.49 4.02
N GLY A 44 16.25 -0.98 3.35
CA GLY A 44 16.12 -2.00 2.29
C GLY A 44 17.29 -1.98 1.30
N SER A 45 17.51 -3.10 0.62
CA SER A 45 18.48 -3.19 -0.47
C SER A 45 18.10 -2.23 -1.61
N GLY A 46 19.10 -1.62 -2.24
CA GLY A 46 18.88 -0.68 -3.35
C GLY A 46 18.50 0.74 -2.94
N THR A 47 18.44 1.03 -1.63
CA THR A 47 18.19 2.37 -1.09
C THR A 47 19.25 3.37 -1.58
N GLY A 48 18.80 4.57 -1.95
CA GLY A 48 19.62 5.67 -2.44
C GLY A 48 20.33 6.44 -1.33
N PRO A 49 21.23 7.39 -1.69
CA PRO A 49 22.15 8.04 -0.75
C PRO A 49 21.45 8.82 0.38
N ARG A 50 20.28 9.43 0.12
CA ARG A 50 19.54 10.25 1.09
C ARG A 50 19.25 9.52 2.42
N LEU A 51 19.04 8.21 2.35
CA LEU A 51 18.78 7.38 3.52
C LEU A 51 20.03 6.62 3.96
N ALA A 52 20.89 6.22 3.01
CA ALA A 52 22.17 5.57 3.33
C ALA A 52 23.11 6.49 4.15
N ASP A 53 23.05 7.80 3.92
CA ASP A 53 23.84 8.82 4.63
C ASP A 53 23.24 9.18 6.02
N GLY A 54 22.16 8.52 6.45
CA GLY A 54 21.52 8.74 7.76
C GLY A 54 20.85 10.11 7.93
N ILE A 55 20.63 10.85 6.83
CA ILE A 55 20.04 12.19 6.84
C ILE A 55 18.57 12.13 7.29
N GLU A 56 17.85 11.08 6.88
CA GLU A 56 16.45 10.86 7.27
C GLU A 56 16.35 9.91 8.47
N ASN A 57 15.60 10.33 9.49
CA ASN A 57 15.16 9.51 10.61
C ASN A 57 13.70 9.92 10.86
N ASP A 58 12.83 9.44 9.97
CA ASP A 58 11.41 9.76 9.99
C ASP A 58 10.79 9.26 11.29
N ARG A 59 10.32 10.20 12.09
CA ARG A 59 9.49 9.93 13.26
C ARG A 59 8.20 10.75 13.17
N PRO A 60 7.06 10.15 13.48
CA PRO A 60 5.80 10.87 13.51
C PRO A 60 5.69 11.63 14.83
N ARG A 61 5.35 12.90 14.75
CA ARG A 61 4.92 13.71 15.89
C ARG A 61 3.39 13.78 15.89
N ILE A 62 2.77 13.45 17.01
CA ILE A 62 1.32 13.57 17.16
C ILE A 62 0.99 14.99 17.59
N LEU A 63 0.20 15.70 16.78
CA LEU A 63 -0.19 17.09 17.01
C LEU A 63 -1.61 17.23 17.57
N GLY A 64 -2.45 16.21 17.44
CA GLY A 64 -3.84 16.23 17.89
C GLY A 64 -4.54 14.87 17.76
N GLY A 65 -5.74 14.76 18.33
CA GLY A 65 -6.58 13.56 18.27
C GLY A 65 -6.19 12.44 19.24
N VAL A 66 -5.19 12.67 20.09
CA VAL A 66 -4.68 11.70 21.08
C VAL A 66 -4.48 12.39 22.42
N MET A 67 -4.96 11.77 23.49
CA MET A 67 -4.77 12.22 24.88
C MET A 67 -4.46 11.00 25.74
N ASN A 68 -3.44 11.09 26.61
CA ASN A 68 -2.98 9.98 27.46
C ASN A 68 -2.69 8.68 26.67
N GLY A 69 -2.06 8.81 25.49
CA GLY A 69 -1.74 7.69 24.60
C GLY A 69 -2.97 7.01 23.96
N ARG A 70 -4.16 7.61 24.05
CA ARG A 70 -5.41 7.08 23.50
C ARG A 70 -6.01 8.04 22.49
N THR A 71 -6.52 7.50 21.39
CA THR A 71 -7.33 8.29 20.44
C THR A 71 -8.58 8.81 21.12
N THR A 72 -9.00 10.03 20.79
CA THR A 72 -10.17 10.68 21.39
C THR A 72 -11.42 10.60 20.52
N GLY A 73 -11.32 10.03 19.31
CA GLY A 73 -12.37 10.09 18.28
C GLY A 73 -12.31 11.35 17.41
N ALA A 74 -11.56 12.37 17.84
CA ALA A 74 -11.29 13.57 17.04
C ALA A 74 -10.27 13.30 15.92
N PRO A 75 -10.14 14.19 14.92
CA PRO A 75 -9.12 14.07 13.90
C PRO A 75 -7.70 13.96 14.48
N ILE A 76 -6.94 12.99 13.99
CA ILE A 76 -5.54 12.78 14.36
C ILE A 76 -4.66 13.50 13.35
N ALA A 77 -3.85 14.44 13.84
CA ALA A 77 -2.87 15.15 13.04
C ALA A 77 -1.46 14.62 13.34
N LEU A 78 -0.74 14.20 12.31
CA LEU A 78 0.61 13.67 12.37
C LEU A 78 1.55 14.55 11.55
N GLN A 79 2.73 14.86 12.10
CA GLN A 79 3.79 15.60 11.40
C GLN A 79 5.06 14.75 11.32
N ILE A 80 5.73 14.76 10.17
CA ILE A 80 7.03 14.13 9.96
C ILE A 80 7.99 15.23 9.50
N VAL A 81 8.91 15.63 10.36
CA VAL A 81 9.86 16.71 10.07
C VAL A 81 10.84 16.27 8.99
N ASN A 82 11.08 17.13 8.00
CA ASN A 82 12.09 16.90 6.98
C ASN A 82 13.42 17.51 7.42
N ARG A 83 14.36 16.66 7.86
CA ARG A 83 15.67 17.10 8.31
C ARG A 83 16.53 17.70 7.20
N ASP A 84 16.30 17.29 5.96
CA ASP A 84 17.04 17.81 4.81
C ASP A 84 16.63 19.25 4.44
N HIS A 85 15.47 19.73 4.91
CA HIS A 85 14.95 21.05 4.57
C HIS A 85 15.93 22.20 4.83
N ALA A 86 16.77 22.09 5.86
CA ALA A 86 17.79 23.09 6.16
C ALA A 86 18.78 23.33 5.00
N HIS A 87 19.03 22.34 4.14
CA HIS A 87 19.88 22.47 2.95
C HIS A 87 19.17 23.10 1.74
N TRP A 88 17.84 23.24 1.81
CA TRP A 88 17.00 23.79 0.74
C TRP A 88 16.48 25.19 1.08
N GLN A 89 16.36 25.53 2.36
CA GLN A 89 15.88 26.83 2.81
C GLN A 89 16.76 27.96 2.26
N GLY A 90 16.16 28.88 1.49
CA GLY A 90 16.86 30.04 0.90
C GLY A 90 17.82 29.69 -0.23
N ARG A 91 17.88 28.43 -0.67
CA ARG A 91 18.78 27.99 -1.75
C ARG A 91 18.16 28.26 -3.12
N ALA A 92 18.87 29.03 -3.95
CA ALA A 92 18.57 29.10 -5.37
C ALA A 92 18.88 27.75 -6.05
N VAL A 93 17.92 27.21 -6.80
CA VAL A 93 18.05 25.96 -7.54
C VAL A 93 17.95 26.21 -9.04
N PRO A 94 18.69 25.48 -9.90
CA PRO A 94 18.56 25.63 -11.34
C PRO A 94 17.15 25.22 -11.82
N ALA A 95 16.67 25.90 -12.86
CA ALA A 95 15.38 25.57 -13.47
C ALA A 95 15.34 24.12 -13.96
N PHE A 96 14.23 23.43 -13.75
CA PHE A 96 14.06 22.04 -14.20
C PHE A 96 13.09 21.98 -15.37
N THR A 97 13.66 21.92 -16.59
CA THR A 97 12.92 22.13 -17.85
C THR A 97 13.04 20.95 -18.83
N ILE A 98 13.69 19.87 -18.41
CA ILE A 98 13.87 18.64 -19.18
C ILE A 98 13.03 17.54 -18.49
N PRO A 99 11.95 17.05 -19.11
CA PRO A 99 11.05 16.12 -18.46
C PRO A 99 11.69 14.73 -18.39
N ARG A 100 11.50 14.03 -17.27
CA ARG A 100 11.95 12.63 -17.14
C ARG A 100 10.88 11.68 -17.68
N PRO A 101 11.22 10.81 -18.65
CA PRO A 101 10.28 9.80 -19.17
C PRO A 101 9.70 8.94 -18.04
N GLY A 102 8.37 8.89 -17.97
CA GLY A 102 7.67 8.13 -16.94
C GLY A 102 7.55 8.81 -15.57
N HIS A 103 8.02 10.05 -15.41
CA HIS A 103 7.67 10.87 -14.23
C HIS A 103 6.47 11.79 -14.51
N ALA A 104 5.96 12.47 -13.49
CA ALA A 104 4.83 13.39 -13.60
C ALA A 104 5.16 14.71 -14.31
N ASP A 105 6.46 14.99 -14.56
CA ASP A 105 7.00 16.29 -14.96
C ASP A 105 6.20 16.97 -16.09
N LEU A 106 6.16 16.36 -17.28
CA LEU A 106 5.47 16.91 -18.45
C LEU A 106 3.95 16.97 -18.27
N SER A 107 3.35 15.88 -17.79
CA SER A 107 1.90 15.80 -17.64
C SER A 107 1.36 16.81 -16.64
N ALA A 108 2.11 17.08 -15.57
CA ALA A 108 1.75 18.07 -14.58
C ALA A 108 1.94 19.50 -15.10
N ALA A 109 3.01 19.77 -15.86
CA ALA A 109 3.19 21.09 -16.47
C ALA A 109 2.04 21.43 -17.44
N ILE A 110 1.62 20.48 -18.28
CA ILE A 110 0.45 20.66 -19.16
C ILE A 110 -0.81 20.88 -18.33
N LYS A 111 -1.01 20.09 -17.27
CA LYS A 111 -2.23 20.14 -16.44
C LYS A 111 -2.35 21.43 -15.62
N TYR A 112 -1.24 21.92 -15.07
CA TYR A 112 -1.21 23.01 -14.09
C TYR A 112 -0.59 24.31 -14.62
N GLY A 113 -0.06 24.32 -15.85
CA GLY A 113 0.56 25.49 -16.46
C GLY A 113 1.90 25.87 -15.82
N PHE A 114 2.66 24.89 -15.31
CA PHE A 114 3.95 25.15 -14.69
C PHE A 114 5.03 25.51 -15.72
N ASP A 115 5.81 26.54 -15.41
CA ASP A 115 7.02 26.94 -16.14
C ASP A 115 8.29 26.21 -15.66
N ASP A 116 8.22 25.56 -14.50
CA ASP A 116 9.26 24.68 -13.94
C ASP A 116 8.67 23.36 -13.44
N PHE A 117 9.27 22.23 -13.85
CA PHE A 117 8.82 20.90 -13.46
C PHE A 117 9.05 20.58 -11.98
N ARG A 118 9.88 21.35 -11.25
CA ARG A 118 10.07 21.19 -9.79
C ARG A 118 8.76 21.31 -9.02
N TYR A 119 7.85 22.19 -9.45
CA TYR A 119 6.54 22.34 -8.79
C TYR A 119 5.75 21.04 -8.71
N ALA A 120 5.82 20.22 -9.77
CA ALA A 120 5.21 18.90 -9.78
C ALA A 120 6.07 17.86 -9.06
N LEU A 121 7.39 17.87 -9.31
CA LEU A 121 8.35 16.91 -8.76
C LEU A 121 8.26 16.84 -7.24
N GLU A 122 8.21 17.99 -6.57
CA GLU A 122 8.22 18.09 -5.12
C GLU A 122 7.06 17.34 -4.46
N ARG A 123 5.87 17.39 -5.05
CA ARG A 123 4.68 16.69 -4.55
C ARG A 123 4.52 15.28 -5.10
N ALA A 124 4.89 15.05 -6.36
CA ALA A 124 4.79 13.73 -7.01
C ALA A 124 5.86 12.74 -6.49
N SER A 125 6.90 13.24 -5.82
CA SER A 125 7.92 12.44 -5.18
C SER A 125 7.33 11.40 -4.22
N ALA A 126 7.91 10.21 -4.21
CA ALA A 126 7.55 9.14 -3.28
C ALA A 126 7.83 9.50 -1.80
N ARG A 127 8.47 10.63 -1.52
CA ARG A 127 8.63 11.15 -0.14
C ARG A 127 7.30 11.30 0.59
N GLU A 128 6.24 11.71 -0.13
CA GLU A 128 4.87 11.80 0.39
C GLU A 128 4.36 10.50 1.03
N THR A 129 4.84 9.34 0.57
CA THR A 129 4.42 8.04 1.11
C THR A 129 4.77 7.85 2.58
N ALA A 130 5.72 8.61 3.14
CA ALA A 130 5.97 8.60 4.58
C ALA A 130 4.72 9.06 5.36
N ALA A 131 3.99 10.07 4.88
CA ALA A 131 2.73 10.50 5.49
C ALA A 131 1.66 9.41 5.40
N ARG A 132 1.57 8.69 4.26
CA ARG A 132 0.68 7.53 4.11
C ARG A 132 1.04 6.39 5.06
N VAL A 133 2.33 6.13 5.26
CA VAL A 133 2.81 5.09 6.19
C VAL A 133 2.46 5.45 7.63
N ALA A 134 2.62 6.71 8.04
CA ALA A 134 2.21 7.16 9.37
C ALA A 134 0.69 7.01 9.58
N ALA A 135 -0.12 7.36 8.58
CA ALA A 135 -1.57 7.12 8.61
C ALA A 135 -1.93 5.63 8.66
N GLY A 136 -1.27 4.82 7.83
CA GLY A 136 -1.45 3.37 7.78
C GLY A 136 -1.05 2.68 9.08
N ALA A 137 -0.06 3.20 9.81
CA ALA A 137 0.33 2.67 11.12
C ALA A 137 -0.78 2.83 12.17
N VAL A 138 -1.54 3.94 12.14
CA VAL A 138 -2.74 4.10 12.97
C VAL A 138 -3.81 3.07 12.58
N CYS A 139 -4.04 2.89 11.28
CA CYS A 139 -4.99 1.90 10.77
C CYS A 139 -4.58 0.46 11.14
N ARG A 140 -3.28 0.15 11.08
CA ARG A 140 -2.71 -1.13 11.50
C ARG A 140 -2.96 -1.38 12.98
N ALA A 141 -2.73 -0.37 13.82
CA ALA A 141 -3.00 -0.48 15.26
C ALA A 141 -4.47 -0.79 15.52
N LEU A 142 -5.39 -0.15 14.80
CA LEU A 142 -6.82 -0.45 14.86
C LEU A 142 -7.13 -1.88 14.43
N LEU A 143 -6.61 -2.32 13.28
CA LEU A 143 -6.84 -3.70 12.79
C LEU A 143 -6.33 -4.76 13.76
N ALA A 144 -5.19 -4.51 14.41
CA ALA A 144 -4.62 -5.41 15.39
C ALA A 144 -5.52 -5.62 16.62
N THR A 145 -6.40 -4.66 16.98
CA THR A 145 -7.35 -4.86 18.09
C THR A 145 -8.43 -5.90 17.78
N PHE A 146 -8.57 -6.27 16.50
CA PHE A 146 -9.49 -7.29 16.00
C PHE A 146 -8.75 -8.51 15.42
N ASP A 147 -7.46 -8.66 15.75
CA ASP A 147 -6.56 -9.71 15.25
C ASP A 147 -6.41 -9.77 13.71
N ILE A 148 -6.76 -8.69 13.01
CA ILE A 148 -6.55 -8.58 11.56
C ILE A 148 -5.10 -8.14 11.31
N ARG A 149 -4.37 -8.91 10.50
CA ARG A 149 -2.93 -8.70 10.28
C ARG A 149 -2.64 -8.47 8.82
N VAL A 150 -1.88 -7.41 8.51
CA VAL A 150 -1.43 -7.10 7.15
C VAL A 150 0.09 -7.23 7.09
N GLY A 151 0.61 -7.96 6.11
CA GLY A 151 2.04 -8.06 5.86
C GLY A 151 2.33 -8.28 4.39
N GLY A 152 3.48 -7.78 3.91
CA GLY A 152 3.88 -7.94 2.53
C GLY A 152 5.31 -8.44 2.39
N TYR A 153 5.64 -8.84 1.16
CA TYR A 153 6.94 -9.36 0.79
C TYR A 153 7.16 -9.23 -0.72
N VAL A 154 8.42 -9.25 -1.13
CA VAL A 154 8.82 -9.19 -2.53
C VAL A 154 8.81 -10.61 -3.12
N THR A 155 8.18 -10.77 -4.28
CA THR A 155 8.18 -12.01 -5.04
C THR A 155 9.07 -11.99 -6.27
N ALA A 156 9.35 -10.80 -6.83
CA ALA A 156 10.33 -10.68 -7.91
C ALA A 156 10.96 -9.29 -7.99
N ILE A 157 12.24 -9.19 -8.36
CA ILE A 157 12.93 -7.95 -8.74
C ILE A 157 13.84 -8.24 -9.93
N GLY A 158 13.81 -7.38 -10.95
CA GLY A 158 14.76 -7.44 -12.08
C GLY A 158 14.82 -8.78 -12.81
N GLY A 159 13.70 -9.52 -12.89
CA GLY A 159 13.63 -10.83 -13.54
C GLY A 159 13.98 -12.02 -12.64
N VAL A 160 14.46 -11.79 -11.42
CA VAL A 160 14.65 -12.85 -10.41
C VAL A 160 13.34 -13.03 -9.62
N ALA A 161 12.80 -14.24 -9.61
CA ALA A 161 11.57 -14.59 -8.91
C ALA A 161 11.83 -15.55 -7.73
N ALA A 162 11.08 -15.38 -6.65
CA ALA A 162 11.11 -16.21 -5.45
C ALA A 162 10.30 -17.50 -5.63
N GLN A 163 10.78 -18.61 -5.04
CA GLN A 163 10.00 -19.85 -4.93
C GLN A 163 9.37 -19.96 -3.54
N LEU A 164 8.04 -19.90 -3.47
CA LEU A 164 7.33 -19.74 -2.19
C LEU A 164 6.23 -20.79 -1.95
N ASP A 165 6.01 -21.73 -2.86
CA ASP A 165 4.86 -22.65 -2.86
C ASP A 165 4.67 -23.39 -1.51
N ASP A 166 5.77 -23.83 -0.89
CA ASP A 166 5.76 -24.59 0.37
C ASP A 166 5.90 -23.71 1.64
N VAL A 167 5.78 -22.39 1.51
CA VAL A 167 5.95 -21.44 2.62
C VAL A 167 4.61 -20.80 2.97
N SER A 168 4.16 -20.96 4.21
CA SER A 168 2.93 -20.29 4.69
C SER A 168 3.06 -18.76 4.64
N PHE A 169 1.93 -18.05 4.51
CA PHE A 169 1.91 -16.59 4.45
C PHE A 169 2.58 -15.96 5.68
N GLU A 170 2.36 -16.49 6.88
CA GLU A 170 2.96 -16.04 8.13
C GLU A 170 4.49 -16.16 8.09
N GLN A 171 5.00 -17.29 7.59
CA GLN A 171 6.44 -17.50 7.42
C GLN A 171 7.01 -16.57 6.34
N ARG A 172 6.30 -16.34 5.23
CA ARG A 172 6.72 -15.39 4.18
C ARG A 172 6.88 -13.99 4.76
N ILE A 173 5.89 -13.48 5.50
CA ILE A 173 5.97 -12.15 6.15
C ILE A 173 7.14 -12.10 7.14
N THR A 174 7.29 -13.11 7.97
CA THR A 174 8.35 -13.15 9.00
C THR A 174 9.74 -13.14 8.38
N ARG A 175 9.98 -13.99 7.37
CA ARG A 175 11.26 -14.05 6.65
C ARG A 175 11.55 -12.76 5.89
N ALA A 176 10.54 -12.18 5.23
CA ALA A 176 10.69 -10.93 4.51
C ALA A 176 11.09 -9.76 5.42
N ARG A 177 10.53 -9.68 6.65
CA ARG A 177 10.92 -8.66 7.62
C ARG A 177 12.39 -8.74 8.07
N ALA A 178 13.01 -9.91 7.98
CA ALA A 178 14.41 -10.12 8.32
C ALA A 178 15.36 -9.91 7.13
N ALA A 179 14.84 -9.89 5.90
CA ALA A 179 15.62 -9.78 4.67
C ALA A 179 15.70 -8.33 4.18
N ALA A 180 16.90 -7.85 3.86
CA ALA A 180 17.08 -6.49 3.31
C ALA A 180 16.34 -6.27 1.98
N THR A 181 16.16 -7.32 1.18
CA THR A 181 15.39 -7.30 -0.08
C THR A 181 13.88 -7.40 0.13
N SER A 182 13.42 -7.60 1.37
CA SER A 182 12.05 -7.99 1.69
C SER A 182 11.59 -9.27 0.98
N CYS A 183 12.51 -10.08 0.45
CA CYS A 183 12.21 -11.35 -0.22
C CYS A 183 12.31 -12.52 0.79
N PRO A 184 11.29 -13.39 0.89
CA PRO A 184 11.28 -14.46 1.89
C PRO A 184 12.04 -15.73 1.46
N ASP A 185 12.45 -15.82 0.21
CA ASP A 185 13.30 -16.89 -0.33
C ASP A 185 14.77 -16.47 -0.24
N PRO A 186 15.61 -17.15 0.58
CA PRO A 186 17.02 -16.80 0.75
C PRO A 186 17.82 -16.82 -0.57
N ARG A 187 17.55 -17.79 -1.46
CA ARG A 187 18.29 -17.93 -2.73
C ARG A 187 17.92 -16.80 -3.68
N ALA A 188 16.62 -16.54 -3.82
CA ALA A 188 16.16 -15.40 -4.61
C ALA A 188 16.62 -14.07 -4.00
N SER A 189 16.65 -13.94 -2.67
CA SER A 189 17.14 -12.74 -1.98
C SER A 189 18.60 -12.42 -2.31
N GLU A 190 19.48 -13.42 -2.32
CA GLU A 190 20.89 -13.26 -2.74
C GLU A 190 20.99 -12.84 -4.20
N ALA A 191 20.27 -13.50 -5.10
CA ALA A 191 20.25 -13.18 -6.53
C ALA A 191 19.66 -11.78 -6.82
N ILE A 192 18.60 -11.39 -6.10
CA ILE A 192 18.01 -10.04 -6.16
C ILE A 192 19.03 -8.99 -5.72
N ASN A 193 19.76 -9.23 -4.62
CA ASN A 193 20.81 -8.32 -4.17
C ASN A 193 21.91 -8.15 -5.23
N ALA A 194 22.35 -9.24 -5.86
CA ALA A 194 23.31 -9.19 -6.95
C ALA A 194 22.78 -8.37 -8.15
N ALA A 195 21.51 -8.59 -8.55
CA ALA A 195 20.88 -7.85 -9.63
C ALA A 195 20.77 -6.33 -9.31
N ILE A 196 20.41 -5.97 -8.08
CA ILE A 196 20.37 -4.57 -7.63
C ILE A 196 21.77 -3.94 -7.70
N LEU A 197 22.81 -4.65 -7.24
CA LEU A 197 24.18 -4.15 -7.31
C LEU A 197 24.64 -3.95 -8.76
N GLN A 198 24.34 -4.90 -9.64
CA GLN A 198 24.66 -4.81 -11.06
C GLN A 198 23.95 -3.62 -11.72
N ALA A 199 22.66 -3.41 -11.46
CA ALA A 199 21.91 -2.27 -11.97
C ALA A 199 22.53 -0.95 -11.48
N ARG A 200 22.92 -0.87 -10.19
CA ARG A 200 23.62 0.31 -9.64
C ARG A 200 24.92 0.61 -10.39
N GLN A 201 25.75 -0.41 -10.62
CA GLN A 201 27.01 -0.27 -11.36
C GLN A 201 26.78 0.17 -12.81
N ALA A 202 25.69 -0.30 -13.42
CA ALA A 202 25.28 0.11 -14.77
C ALA A 202 24.59 1.48 -14.83
N GLY A 203 24.40 2.14 -13.69
CA GLY A 203 23.68 3.42 -13.60
C GLY A 203 22.18 3.33 -13.91
N ASP A 204 21.60 2.14 -13.78
CA ASP A 204 20.21 1.83 -14.10
C ASP A 204 19.37 1.54 -12.83
N THR A 205 18.07 1.28 -13.00
CA THR A 205 17.12 1.03 -11.90
C THR A 205 16.27 -0.21 -12.17
N LEU A 206 15.76 -0.83 -11.10
CA LEU A 206 14.92 -2.03 -11.19
C LEU A 206 13.54 -1.82 -10.59
N GLY A 207 12.55 -2.41 -11.25
CA GLY A 207 11.20 -2.64 -10.75
C GLY A 207 11.03 -4.05 -10.21
N GLY A 208 9.80 -4.42 -9.88
CA GLY A 208 9.51 -5.71 -9.29
C GLY A 208 8.04 -5.93 -8.95
N VAL A 209 7.81 -7.06 -8.29
CA VAL A 209 6.49 -7.55 -7.91
C VAL A 209 6.47 -7.73 -6.40
N ILE A 210 5.43 -7.19 -5.77
CA ILE A 210 5.19 -7.24 -4.33
C ILE A 210 3.87 -7.96 -4.10
N GLU A 211 3.84 -8.86 -3.13
CA GLU A 211 2.60 -9.41 -2.58
C GLU A 211 2.33 -8.81 -1.20
N VAL A 212 1.07 -8.49 -0.93
CA VAL A 212 0.59 -8.11 0.40
C VAL A 212 -0.60 -8.99 0.73
N VAL A 213 -0.57 -9.56 1.93
CA VAL A 213 -1.62 -10.44 2.44
C VAL A 213 -2.27 -9.81 3.67
N THR A 214 -3.60 -9.87 3.71
CA THR A 214 -4.39 -9.60 4.93
C THR A 214 -4.88 -10.92 5.50
N LEU A 215 -4.39 -11.28 6.66
CA LEU A 215 -4.75 -12.47 7.42
C LEU A 215 -5.86 -12.14 8.43
N HIS A 216 -6.67 -13.16 8.72
CA HIS A 216 -7.77 -13.12 9.70
C HIS A 216 -8.82 -12.03 9.40
N CYS A 217 -8.94 -11.60 8.14
CA CYS A 217 -10.00 -10.69 7.73
C CYS A 217 -11.37 -11.41 7.87
N PRO A 218 -12.35 -10.84 8.58
CA PRO A 218 -13.66 -11.48 8.68
C PRO A 218 -14.34 -11.51 7.31
N PRO A 219 -15.23 -12.49 7.05
CA PRO A 219 -16.06 -12.46 5.87
C PRO A 219 -17.02 -11.26 5.92
N GLY A 220 -17.37 -10.72 4.75
CA GLY A 220 -18.40 -9.70 4.62
C GLY A 220 -17.93 -8.25 4.69
N LEU A 221 -16.62 -7.96 4.55
CA LEU A 221 -16.13 -6.59 4.31
C LEU A 221 -16.27 -6.24 2.82
N GLY A 222 -16.69 -5.01 2.51
CA GLY A 222 -17.04 -4.59 1.15
C GLY A 222 -18.48 -4.92 0.76
N SER A 223 -18.83 -4.69 -0.50
CA SER A 223 -20.19 -4.90 -1.01
C SER A 223 -20.19 -5.30 -2.48
N TYR A 224 -21.19 -6.07 -2.91
CA TYR A 224 -21.46 -6.33 -4.33
C TYR A 224 -22.40 -5.28 -4.94
N ALA A 225 -23.07 -4.48 -4.12
CA ALA A 225 -24.23 -3.68 -4.49
C ALA A 225 -23.91 -2.54 -5.45
N THR A 226 -22.76 -1.89 -5.27
CA THR A 226 -22.25 -0.85 -6.17
C THR A 226 -20.78 -1.08 -6.44
N TRP A 227 -20.33 -0.69 -7.63
CA TRP A 227 -18.98 -0.99 -8.12
C TRP A 227 -17.86 -0.28 -7.33
N GLU A 228 -18.15 0.88 -6.72
CA GLU A 228 -17.21 1.63 -5.86
C GLU A 228 -17.07 1.05 -4.46
N GLU A 229 -18.10 0.35 -3.97
CA GLU A 229 -18.13 -0.27 -2.64
C GLU A 229 -17.52 -1.68 -2.63
N ARG A 230 -17.20 -2.21 -3.82
CA ARG A 230 -16.46 -3.47 -3.93
C ARG A 230 -15.07 -3.32 -3.33
N LEU A 231 -14.70 -4.26 -2.48
CA LEU A 231 -13.44 -4.21 -1.74
C LEU A 231 -12.22 -4.24 -2.66
N ASP A 232 -12.28 -5.07 -3.71
CA ASP A 232 -11.27 -5.17 -4.76
C ASP A 232 -11.02 -3.86 -5.50
N SER A 233 -12.09 -3.14 -5.87
CA SER A 233 -12.05 -1.82 -6.50
C SER A 233 -11.33 -0.79 -5.62
N ARG A 234 -11.65 -0.75 -4.32
CA ARG A 234 -11.04 0.15 -3.35
C ARG A 234 -9.56 -0.17 -3.10
N LEU A 235 -9.23 -1.46 -2.98
CA LEU A 235 -7.84 -1.92 -2.84
C LEU A 235 -7.03 -1.58 -4.09
N ALA A 236 -7.58 -1.80 -5.29
CA ALA A 236 -6.94 -1.45 -6.55
C ALA A 236 -6.63 0.05 -6.61
N ALA A 237 -7.60 0.91 -6.28
CA ALA A 237 -7.41 2.36 -6.27
C ALA A 237 -6.32 2.78 -5.27
N ALA A 238 -6.31 2.23 -4.06
CA ALA A 238 -5.33 2.54 -3.03
C ALA A 238 -3.91 2.09 -3.42
N VAL A 239 -3.76 0.89 -3.99
CA VAL A 239 -2.48 0.33 -4.44
C VAL A 239 -1.95 1.05 -5.67
N LEU A 240 -2.77 1.22 -6.70
CA LEU A 240 -2.37 1.92 -7.93
C LEU A 240 -2.15 3.43 -7.72
N GLY A 241 -2.71 3.99 -6.65
CA GLY A 241 -2.45 5.35 -6.21
C GLY A 241 -1.07 5.55 -5.56
N VAL A 242 -0.31 4.48 -5.29
CA VAL A 242 1.08 4.58 -4.81
C VAL A 242 2.02 4.87 -5.99
N PRO A 243 2.98 5.82 -5.85
CA PRO A 243 3.90 6.14 -6.93
C PRO A 243 4.60 4.91 -7.52
N ALA A 244 4.72 4.90 -8.85
CA ALA A 244 5.31 3.83 -9.66
C ALA A 244 4.57 2.48 -9.70
N MET A 245 3.40 2.33 -9.05
CA MET A 245 2.56 1.14 -9.24
C MET A 245 1.86 1.18 -10.60
N LYS A 246 1.96 0.07 -11.36
CA LYS A 246 1.45 -0.05 -12.73
C LYS A 246 0.56 -1.27 -12.95
N GLY A 247 0.55 -2.23 -12.03
CA GLY A 247 -0.29 -3.42 -12.11
C GLY A 247 -0.83 -3.80 -10.74
N PHE A 248 -2.01 -4.41 -10.75
CA PHE A 248 -2.72 -4.88 -9.56
C PHE A 248 -3.42 -6.20 -9.89
N GLU A 249 -3.25 -7.20 -9.02
CA GLU A 249 -3.93 -8.49 -9.10
C GLU A 249 -4.50 -8.84 -7.72
N ILE A 250 -5.58 -9.62 -7.74
CA ILE A 250 -6.13 -10.28 -6.56
C ILE A 250 -6.03 -11.78 -6.77
N GLY A 251 -5.44 -12.47 -5.80
CA GLY A 251 -5.11 -13.88 -5.94
C GLY A 251 -4.29 -14.12 -7.21
N ASP A 252 -4.73 -15.09 -8.01
CA ASP A 252 -4.04 -15.48 -9.24
C ASP A 252 -4.42 -14.62 -10.46
N ALA A 253 -5.47 -13.80 -10.38
CA ALA A 253 -6.03 -12.94 -11.43
C ALA A 253 -5.69 -13.35 -12.88
N PHE A 254 -4.60 -12.81 -13.46
CA PHE A 254 -4.19 -13.07 -14.84
C PHE A 254 -3.77 -14.51 -15.08
N ALA A 255 -3.09 -15.17 -14.14
CA ALA A 255 -2.80 -16.60 -14.26
C ALA A 255 -4.09 -17.44 -14.23
N ASN A 256 -5.13 -16.96 -13.55
CA ASN A 256 -6.43 -17.64 -13.49
C ASN A 256 -7.18 -17.62 -14.84
N THR A 257 -6.84 -16.70 -15.77
CA THR A 257 -7.51 -16.61 -17.08
C THR A 257 -7.20 -17.79 -18.01
N ALA A 258 -6.15 -18.57 -17.71
CA ALA A 258 -5.79 -19.76 -18.46
C ALA A 258 -6.59 -21.01 -18.03
N ARG A 259 -7.44 -20.91 -17.00
CA ARG A 259 -8.23 -22.02 -16.45
C ARG A 259 -9.65 -22.03 -17.02
N THR A 260 -10.28 -23.21 -17.02
CA THR A 260 -11.70 -23.35 -17.30
C THR A 260 -12.54 -22.91 -16.09
N GLY A 261 -13.80 -22.56 -16.30
CA GLY A 261 -14.69 -22.12 -15.22
C GLY A 261 -14.79 -23.09 -14.04
N THR A 262 -14.71 -24.40 -14.27
CA THR A 262 -14.75 -25.42 -13.21
C THR A 262 -13.44 -25.56 -12.41
N THR A 263 -12.33 -25.04 -12.94
CA THR A 263 -11.00 -25.12 -12.31
C THR A 263 -10.46 -23.77 -11.82
N ALA A 264 -11.11 -22.68 -12.22
CA ALA A 264 -10.74 -21.31 -11.85
C ALA A 264 -11.29 -20.88 -10.47
N GLN A 265 -12.41 -21.47 -10.04
CA GLN A 265 -13.10 -21.07 -8.81
C GLN A 265 -12.57 -21.81 -7.58
N ASP A 266 -12.90 -21.27 -6.41
CA ASP A 266 -12.64 -21.91 -5.12
C ASP A 266 -13.91 -22.62 -4.64
N ALA A 267 -13.93 -23.95 -4.76
CA ALA A 267 -15.09 -24.75 -4.38
C ALA A 267 -15.38 -24.63 -2.86
N VAL A 268 -16.67 -24.55 -2.53
CA VAL A 268 -17.16 -24.43 -1.17
C VAL A 268 -17.62 -25.79 -0.67
N HIS A 269 -17.13 -26.18 0.51
CA HIS A 269 -17.49 -27.43 1.17
C HIS A 269 -18.04 -27.16 2.57
N CYS A 270 -18.74 -28.14 3.13
CA CYS A 270 -19.23 -28.11 4.51
C CYS A 270 -18.64 -29.28 5.29
N GLU A 271 -17.96 -28.98 6.39
CA GLU A 271 -17.40 -29.97 7.33
C GLU A 271 -17.81 -29.58 8.74
N ASP A 272 -18.51 -30.47 9.46
CA ASP A 272 -19.02 -30.23 10.81
C ASP A 272 -19.78 -28.90 10.98
N GLY A 273 -20.56 -28.53 9.97
CA GLY A 273 -21.34 -27.28 9.94
C GLY A 273 -20.50 -26.02 9.67
N ARG A 274 -19.20 -26.14 9.42
CA ARG A 274 -18.33 -25.05 8.98
C ARG A 274 -18.21 -25.03 7.47
N ILE A 275 -18.20 -23.83 6.91
CA ILE A 275 -18.05 -23.60 5.47
C ILE A 275 -16.58 -23.36 5.19
N ILE A 276 -15.97 -24.21 4.36
CA ILE A 276 -14.55 -24.18 4.04
C ILE A 276 -14.32 -24.12 2.53
N ARG A 277 -13.10 -23.80 2.12
CA ARG A 277 -12.63 -23.81 0.73
C ARG A 277 -11.34 -24.61 0.62
N GLY A 278 -11.19 -25.37 -0.48
CA GLY A 278 -9.97 -26.14 -0.76
C GLY A 278 -8.83 -25.34 -1.40
N SER A 279 -9.09 -24.10 -1.83
CA SER A 279 -8.13 -23.20 -2.46
C SER A 279 -8.51 -21.73 -2.23
N ASN A 280 -7.61 -20.81 -2.63
CA ASN A 280 -7.81 -19.36 -2.52
C ASN A 280 -7.38 -18.61 -3.80
N ARG A 281 -7.81 -19.10 -4.97
CA ARG A 281 -7.51 -18.51 -6.29
C ARG A 281 -8.13 -17.12 -6.44
N CYS A 282 -9.28 -16.88 -5.81
CA CYS A 282 -9.94 -15.57 -5.75
C CYS A 282 -9.23 -14.56 -4.84
N GLY A 283 -8.16 -14.98 -4.13
CA GLY A 283 -7.40 -14.10 -3.26
C GLY A 283 -8.24 -13.48 -2.14
N GLY A 284 -9.15 -14.26 -1.56
CA GLY A 284 -9.95 -13.88 -0.40
C GLY A 284 -11.13 -12.94 -0.67
N ILE A 285 -11.42 -12.61 -1.93
CA ILE A 285 -12.50 -11.70 -2.32
C ILE A 285 -13.36 -12.32 -3.41
N GLU A 286 -14.67 -12.40 -3.17
CA GLU A 286 -15.66 -12.86 -4.14
C GLU A 286 -16.79 -11.82 -4.25
N GLY A 287 -17.12 -11.40 -5.48
CA GLY A 287 -18.18 -10.40 -5.71
C GLY A 287 -17.91 -9.04 -5.05
N GLY A 288 -16.64 -8.69 -4.81
CA GLY A 288 -16.26 -7.46 -4.10
C GLY A 288 -16.37 -7.55 -2.58
N ILE A 289 -16.53 -8.75 -2.02
CA ILE A 289 -16.71 -8.99 -0.58
C ILE A 289 -15.64 -9.95 -0.06
N SER A 290 -15.03 -9.65 1.10
CA SER A 290 -14.11 -10.58 1.75
C SER A 290 -14.81 -11.89 2.11
N ASN A 291 -14.20 -13.03 1.79
CA ASN A 291 -14.83 -14.33 1.96
C ASN A 291 -14.31 -15.13 3.18
N GLY A 292 -13.44 -14.53 3.98
CA GLY A 292 -12.81 -15.11 5.17
C GLY A 292 -11.48 -15.83 4.92
N GLN A 293 -11.09 -16.05 3.66
CA GLN A 293 -9.74 -16.51 3.32
C GLN A 293 -8.75 -15.34 3.36
N PRO A 294 -7.42 -15.60 3.39
CA PRO A 294 -6.42 -14.55 3.25
C PRO A 294 -6.68 -13.69 2.02
N ILE A 295 -6.75 -12.37 2.21
CA ILE A 295 -6.85 -11.44 1.08
C ILE A 295 -5.46 -11.29 0.49
N LEU A 296 -5.24 -11.80 -0.72
CA LEU A 296 -3.96 -11.78 -1.41
C LEU A 296 -3.98 -10.76 -2.54
N ILE A 297 -3.10 -9.76 -2.44
CA ILE A 297 -2.93 -8.71 -3.44
C ILE A 297 -1.52 -8.81 -4.00
N ARG A 298 -1.38 -8.66 -5.32
CA ARG A 298 -0.08 -8.48 -5.97
C ARG A 298 -0.04 -7.14 -6.69
N ALA A 299 1.09 -6.44 -6.56
CA ALA A 299 1.33 -5.15 -7.17
C ALA A 299 2.60 -5.18 -8.03
N ALA A 300 2.53 -4.63 -9.23
CA ALA A 300 3.68 -4.46 -10.11
C ALA A 300 4.20 -3.02 -10.01
N MET A 301 5.43 -2.86 -9.54
CA MET A 301 6.13 -1.60 -9.48
C MET A 301 7.11 -1.49 -10.65
N LYS A 302 6.97 -0.46 -11.47
CA LYS A 302 7.93 -0.22 -12.56
C LYS A 302 9.29 0.26 -12.00
N PRO A 303 10.39 0.12 -12.76
CA PRO A 303 11.64 0.83 -12.47
C PRO A 303 11.38 2.34 -12.35
N ILE A 304 12.12 3.01 -11.47
CA ILE A 304 11.90 4.45 -11.27
C ILE A 304 12.49 5.26 -12.43
N PRO A 305 11.86 6.40 -12.80
CA PRO A 305 12.26 7.17 -13.97
C PRO A 305 13.68 7.73 -13.97
N THR A 306 14.28 7.93 -12.79
CA THR A 306 15.55 8.65 -12.66
C THR A 306 16.71 7.69 -12.55
N THR A 307 17.46 7.57 -13.64
CA THR A 307 18.66 6.74 -13.81
C THR A 307 19.91 7.63 -13.77
N ILE A 308 21.04 7.07 -13.31
CA ILE A 308 22.35 7.77 -13.39
C ILE A 308 22.76 7.87 -14.86
N THR A 309 22.54 6.80 -15.62
CA THR A 309 22.66 6.79 -17.07
C THR A 309 21.55 7.66 -17.65
N PRO A 310 21.86 8.80 -18.29
CA PRO A 310 20.84 9.73 -18.76
C PRO A 310 19.99 9.12 -19.88
N GLN A 311 18.71 9.49 -19.94
CA GLN A 311 17.81 9.15 -21.05
C GLN A 311 17.66 10.34 -22.00
N THR A 312 17.42 10.05 -23.27
CA THR A 312 17.09 11.08 -24.27
C THR A 312 15.80 11.79 -23.89
N SER A 313 15.81 13.12 -23.94
CA SER A 313 14.66 13.98 -23.69
C SER A 313 14.80 15.28 -24.49
N VAL A 314 13.98 16.28 -24.19
CA VAL A 314 14.01 17.61 -24.81
C VAL A 314 13.98 18.71 -23.76
N ASN A 315 14.71 19.80 -23.98
CA ASN A 315 14.63 20.96 -23.12
C ASN A 315 13.52 21.90 -23.60
N LEU A 316 12.43 21.98 -22.85
CA LEU A 316 11.28 22.78 -23.26
C LEU A 316 11.50 24.29 -23.14
N ALA A 317 12.42 24.73 -22.27
CA ALA A 317 12.82 26.14 -22.20
C ALA A 317 13.77 26.56 -23.34
N ALA A 318 14.35 25.59 -24.06
CA ALA A 318 15.23 25.81 -25.20
C ALA A 318 14.56 25.36 -26.52
N ASN A 319 13.29 25.72 -26.71
CA ASN A 319 12.50 25.43 -27.92
C ASN A 319 12.48 23.94 -28.32
N GLY A 320 12.53 23.03 -27.34
CA GLY A 320 12.50 21.59 -27.58
C GLY A 320 13.82 21.00 -28.09
N ALA A 321 14.95 21.70 -27.89
CA ALA A 321 16.26 21.16 -28.25
C ALA A 321 16.52 19.79 -27.61
N ALA A 322 17.13 18.88 -28.38
CA ALA A 322 17.51 17.56 -27.89
C ALA A 322 18.41 17.69 -26.66
N SER A 323 18.10 16.92 -25.61
CA SER A 323 18.81 16.96 -24.34
C SER A 323 18.83 15.57 -23.69
N ALA A 324 19.49 15.47 -22.55
CA ALA A 324 19.47 14.31 -21.68
C ALA A 324 18.85 14.66 -20.33
N THR A 325 18.17 13.70 -19.70
CA THR A 325 17.62 13.87 -18.36
C THR A 325 18.72 14.16 -17.34
N ALA A 326 18.48 15.11 -16.44
CA ALA A 326 19.36 15.32 -15.30
C ALA A 326 19.07 14.28 -14.20
N TYR A 327 20.12 13.82 -13.54
CA TYR A 327 20.00 12.94 -12.38
C TYR A 327 19.46 13.73 -11.19
N GLU A 328 18.34 13.26 -10.65
CA GLU A 328 17.83 13.63 -9.34
C GLU A 328 18.08 12.45 -8.39
N ARG A 329 18.52 12.72 -7.16
CA ARG A 329 18.94 11.66 -6.22
C ARG A 329 17.83 10.62 -6.04
N SER A 330 18.09 9.37 -6.42
CA SER A 330 17.10 8.31 -6.52
C SER A 330 17.61 6.95 -6.04
N ASP A 331 16.70 6.05 -5.71
CA ASP A 331 17.02 4.66 -5.33
C ASP A 331 17.44 3.84 -6.58
N THR A 332 18.27 2.82 -6.42
CA THR A 332 18.48 1.84 -7.50
C THR A 332 17.25 0.93 -7.65
N CYS A 333 16.66 0.52 -6.53
CA CYS A 333 15.46 -0.30 -6.52
C CYS A 333 14.63 0.00 -5.25
N PRO A 334 13.50 0.70 -5.36
CA PRO A 334 12.66 1.03 -4.20
C PRO A 334 11.69 -0.09 -3.81
N VAL A 335 11.65 -1.20 -4.56
CA VAL A 335 10.65 -2.28 -4.39
C VAL A 335 10.62 -2.83 -2.95
N PRO A 336 11.75 -3.12 -2.27
CA PRO A 336 11.72 -3.60 -0.88
C PRO A 336 11.04 -2.64 0.10
N ARG A 337 11.21 -1.33 -0.12
CA ARG A 337 10.65 -0.26 0.72
C ARG A 337 9.18 -0.02 0.42
N ALA A 338 8.78 -0.19 -0.84
CA ALA A 338 7.40 -0.05 -1.29
C ALA A 338 6.46 -1.08 -0.64
N VAL A 339 6.98 -2.22 -0.16
CA VAL A 339 6.22 -3.20 0.64
C VAL A 339 5.49 -2.53 1.79
N VAL A 340 6.18 -1.71 2.59
CA VAL A 340 5.60 -1.05 3.76
C VAL A 340 4.56 -0.01 3.37
N VAL A 341 4.75 0.66 2.23
CA VAL A 341 3.78 1.63 1.70
C VAL A 341 2.51 0.92 1.24
N LEU A 342 2.63 -0.23 0.57
CA LEU A 342 1.50 -1.04 0.16
C LEU A 342 0.75 -1.62 1.36
N GLU A 343 1.47 -2.15 2.37
CA GLU A 343 0.86 -2.57 3.64
C GLU A 343 0.04 -1.43 4.26
N ALA A 344 0.58 -0.21 4.30
CA ALA A 344 -0.08 0.95 4.91
C ALA A 344 -1.39 1.36 4.20
N VAL A 345 -1.38 1.44 2.86
CA VAL A 345 -2.61 1.81 2.11
C VAL A 345 -3.65 0.70 2.14
N ILE A 346 -3.22 -0.57 2.23
CA ILE A 346 -4.13 -1.72 2.41
C ILE A 346 -4.72 -1.71 3.82
N CYS A 347 -3.92 -1.46 4.86
CA CYS A 347 -4.42 -1.27 6.23
C CYS A 347 -5.50 -0.20 6.28
N PHE A 348 -5.33 0.92 5.57
CA PHE A 348 -6.35 1.96 5.49
C PHE A 348 -7.66 1.45 4.88
N VAL A 349 -7.61 0.77 3.73
CA VAL A 349 -8.82 0.26 3.06
C VAL A 349 -9.54 -0.79 3.91
N ILE A 350 -8.80 -1.72 4.52
CA ILE A 350 -9.39 -2.75 5.38
C ILE A 350 -9.97 -2.14 6.65
N ALA A 351 -9.27 -1.19 7.29
CA ALA A 351 -9.78 -0.48 8.48
C ALA A 351 -11.05 0.31 8.17
N ARG A 352 -11.08 0.99 7.01
CA ARG A 352 -12.27 1.70 6.55
C ARG A 352 -13.45 0.76 6.34
N ALA A 353 -13.27 -0.34 5.62
CA ALA A 353 -14.33 -1.32 5.37
C ALA A 353 -14.83 -1.98 6.67
N LEU A 354 -13.93 -2.20 7.63
CA LEU A 354 -14.28 -2.71 8.95
C LEU A 354 -15.14 -1.70 9.73
N LEU A 355 -14.74 -0.43 9.75
CA LEU A 355 -15.49 0.65 10.41
C LEU A 355 -16.87 0.87 9.77
N GLU A 356 -16.98 0.79 8.45
CA GLU A 356 -18.26 0.87 7.74
C GLU A 356 -19.20 -0.28 8.13
N LYS A 357 -18.65 -1.50 8.31
CA LYS A 357 -19.43 -2.68 8.69
C LYS A 357 -19.86 -2.67 10.15
N LEU A 358 -18.97 -2.29 11.06
CA LEU A 358 -19.23 -2.31 12.51
C LEU A 358 -19.93 -1.04 13.00
N GLY A 359 -19.70 0.09 12.33
CA GLY A 359 -20.00 1.41 12.86
C GLY A 359 -19.31 1.68 14.21
N GLY A 360 -19.87 2.62 14.95
CA GLY A 360 -19.46 2.97 16.30
C GLY A 360 -18.35 4.01 16.39
N ASP A 361 -18.33 4.69 17.54
CA ASP A 361 -17.47 5.84 17.79
C ASP A 361 -16.34 5.53 18.79
N SER A 362 -16.35 4.34 19.39
CA SER A 362 -15.31 3.85 20.32
C SER A 362 -15.00 2.37 20.13
N LEU A 363 -13.80 1.95 20.56
CA LEU A 363 -13.43 0.53 20.53
C LEU A 363 -14.36 -0.35 21.38
N ASP A 364 -14.91 0.20 22.47
CA ASP A 364 -15.82 -0.52 23.37
C ASP A 364 -17.18 -0.79 22.72
N GLU A 365 -17.61 0.07 21.80
CA GLU A 365 -18.80 -0.15 20.99
C GLU A 365 -18.53 -1.14 19.83
N MET A 366 -17.34 -1.05 19.23
CA MET A 366 -16.97 -1.88 18.07
C MET A 366 -16.72 -3.34 18.43
N ARG A 367 -16.06 -3.61 19.57
CA ARG A 367 -15.67 -4.97 19.99
C ARG A 367 -16.85 -5.95 20.09
N PRO A 368 -17.95 -5.66 20.82
CA PRO A 368 -19.09 -6.58 20.87
C PRO A 368 -19.76 -6.75 19.51
N ARG A 369 -19.75 -5.73 18.64
CA ARG A 369 -20.28 -5.85 17.27
C ARG A 369 -19.43 -6.75 16.39
N PHE A 370 -18.12 -6.69 16.56
CA PHE A 370 -17.20 -7.57 15.86
C PHE A 370 -17.42 -9.04 16.24
N GLU A 371 -17.60 -9.33 17.54
CA GLU A 371 -17.89 -10.67 18.05
C GLU A 371 -19.24 -11.22 17.54
N GLN A 372 -20.19 -10.33 17.23
CA GLN A 372 -21.50 -10.68 16.68
C GLN A 372 -21.51 -10.82 15.15
N LEU A 373 -20.37 -10.58 14.47
CA LEU A 373 -20.30 -10.78 13.03
C LEU A 373 -20.64 -12.24 12.67
N ARG A 374 -21.39 -12.40 11.59
CA ARG A 374 -21.69 -13.73 11.06
C ARG A 374 -20.39 -14.41 10.65
N SER A 375 -20.20 -15.63 11.13
CA SER A 375 -19.08 -16.50 10.77
C SER A 375 -19.41 -17.38 9.56
N LEU A 376 -18.45 -18.14 9.05
CA LEU A 376 -18.65 -19.14 7.98
C LEU A 376 -19.16 -20.46 8.55
N THR A 377 -20.39 -20.46 9.09
CA THR A 377 -21.05 -21.67 9.62
C THR A 377 -22.46 -21.77 9.09
N ILE A 378 -23.01 -22.99 9.02
CA ILE A 378 -24.41 -23.18 8.61
C ILE A 378 -25.36 -22.45 9.57
N ALA A 379 -25.08 -22.49 10.88
CA ALA A 379 -25.91 -21.87 11.90
C ALA A 379 -25.95 -20.33 11.81
N SER A 380 -24.91 -19.68 11.30
CA SER A 380 -24.87 -18.22 11.12
C SER A 380 -25.58 -17.75 9.85
N LEU A 381 -25.88 -18.66 8.91
CA LEU A 381 -26.61 -18.36 7.68
C LEU A 381 -28.12 -18.51 7.89
N ARG A 382 -28.90 -17.56 7.37
CA ARG A 382 -30.37 -17.55 7.43
C ARG A 382 -30.98 -17.78 6.05
N LEU A 383 -30.60 -18.90 5.42
CA LEU A 383 -31.12 -19.26 4.11
C LEU A 383 -32.48 -19.96 4.25
N SER A 384 -33.40 -19.63 3.34
CA SER A 384 -34.71 -20.29 3.25
C SER A 384 -34.76 -21.12 1.98
N ALA A 385 -35.36 -22.31 2.08
CA ALA A 385 -35.66 -23.16 0.92
C ALA A 385 -36.91 -22.69 0.16
N GLU A 386 -37.64 -21.70 0.69
CA GLU A 386 -38.83 -21.18 0.03
C GLU A 386 -38.46 -20.46 -1.28
N PRO A 387 -39.12 -20.82 -2.40
CA PRO A 387 -38.94 -20.13 -3.67
C PRO A 387 -39.23 -18.62 -3.52
N LYS A 388 -38.50 -17.81 -4.27
CA LYS A 388 -38.73 -16.36 -4.34
C LYS A 388 -39.42 -16.02 -5.65
N VAL A 389 -40.48 -15.22 -5.58
CA VAL A 389 -41.14 -14.67 -6.78
C VAL A 389 -40.29 -13.50 -7.29
N PHE A 390 -39.76 -13.65 -8.49
CA PHE A 390 -39.02 -12.58 -9.15
C PHE A 390 -40.01 -11.55 -9.69
N TRP A 391 -39.93 -10.30 -9.21
CA TRP A 391 -40.80 -9.19 -9.61
C TRP A 391 -42.30 -9.54 -9.56
N PRO A 392 -42.93 -9.49 -8.38
CA PRO A 392 -44.34 -9.88 -8.25
C PRO A 392 -45.22 -9.03 -9.20
N ALA A 393 -46.18 -9.68 -9.85
CA ALA A 393 -47.14 -8.98 -10.68
C ALA A 393 -47.87 -7.91 -9.84
N SER A 394 -48.08 -6.73 -10.42
CA SER A 394 -48.94 -5.72 -9.81
C SER A 394 -50.34 -6.33 -9.63
N PRO A 395 -50.94 -6.21 -8.43
CA PRO A 395 -52.24 -6.80 -8.12
C PRO A 395 -53.37 -6.24 -8.99
#